data_AF-A0A800CM07-F1
#
_entry.id   AF-A0A800CM07-F1
#
_cell.length_a   1.000
_cell.length_b   1.000
_cell.length_c   1.000
_cell.angle_alpha   90.00
_cell.angle_beta   90.00
_cell.angle_gamma   90.00
#
_symmetry.space_group_name_H-M   'P 1'
#
loop_
_entity.id
_entity.type
_entity.pdbx_description
1 polymer ?
#
loop_
_entity_poly.entity_id
_entity_poly.type
_entity_poly.pdbx_seq_one_letter_code
_entity_poly.pdbx_strand_id
1 'polypeptide(L)' 'KTRKGLRYGHPSESITPRKRRQLSKLALLYLQRRDISDVSCRFDIISILLTSRGEARVEHIKNAFELDPRYIS' A
#
# COMPACT_ATOMS: atom_id res chain seq x y z
N LYS A 1 4.63 6.98 0.33
CA LYS A 1 6.06 6.92 -0.12
C LYS A 1 6.41 8.28 -0.72
N THR A 2 7.46 8.96 -0.24
CA THR A 2 7.86 10.29 -0.73
C THR A 2 9.04 10.17 -1.71
N ARG A 3 8.95 10.78 -2.91
CA ARG A 3 10.00 10.68 -3.95
C ARG A 3 10.13 11.98 -4.76
N LYS A 4 11.36 12.31 -5.19
CA LYS A 4 11.71 13.40 -6.12
C LYS A 4 11.88 12.83 -7.54
N GLY A 5 11.13 13.36 -8.51
CA GLY A 5 11.32 13.11 -9.96
C GLY A 5 10.39 12.08 -10.62
N LEU A 6 10.13 12.27 -11.92
CA LEU A 6 9.20 11.50 -12.80
C LEU A 6 9.79 10.18 -13.37
N ARG A 7 10.97 9.74 -12.91
CA ARG A 7 11.80 8.77 -13.66
C ARG A 7 11.55 7.28 -13.39
N TYR A 8 10.60 6.93 -12.53
CA TYR A 8 10.24 5.54 -12.24
C TYR A 8 8.72 5.41 -12.23
N GLY A 9 8.22 4.36 -12.90
CA GLY A 9 6.82 4.18 -13.24
C GLY A 9 5.85 4.09 -12.06
N HIS A 10 4.61 3.72 -12.35
CA HIS A 10 3.45 3.97 -11.49
C HIS A 10 3.66 3.38 -10.07
N PRO A 11 3.19 4.04 -9.00
CA PRO A 11 3.35 3.56 -7.61
C PRO A 11 2.84 2.12 -7.39
N SER A 12 1.83 1.70 -8.15
CA SER A 12 1.34 0.32 -8.16
C SER A 12 2.39 -0.68 -8.68
N GLU A 13 3.23 -0.31 -9.64
CA GLU A 13 4.33 -1.14 -10.17
C GLU A 13 5.41 -1.41 -9.11
N SER A 14 5.50 -0.57 -8.08
CA SER A 14 6.40 -0.79 -6.95
C SER A 14 5.93 -1.85 -5.95
N ILE A 15 4.68 -2.33 -6.05
CA ILE A 15 4.09 -3.35 -5.16
C ILE A 15 4.31 -4.75 -5.74
N THR A 16 5.45 -5.33 -5.39
CA THR A 16 5.79 -6.69 -5.80
C THR A 16 4.98 -7.73 -5.01
N PRO A 17 4.80 -8.97 -5.53
CA PRO A 17 4.16 -10.05 -4.78
C PRO A 17 4.78 -10.29 -3.39
N ARG A 18 6.11 -10.14 -3.27
CA ARG A 18 6.81 -10.22 -1.99
C ARG A 18 6.33 -9.15 -1.00
N LYS A 19 6.15 -7.90 -1.44
CA LYS A 19 5.64 -6.82 -0.58
C LYS A 19 4.19 -7.05 -0.19
N ARG A 20 3.34 -7.50 -1.13
CA ARG A 20 1.94 -7.84 -0.84
C ARG A 20 1.85 -8.88 0.26
N ARG A 21 2.63 -9.97 0.18
CA ARG A 21 2.70 -11.00 1.22
C ARG A 21 3.10 -10.44 2.59
N GLN A 22 4.17 -9.66 2.63
CA GLN A 22 4.68 -9.11 3.88
C GLN A 22 3.67 -8.15 4.53
N LEU A 23 3.05 -7.27 3.74
CA LEU A 23 2.04 -6.33 4.23
C LEU A 23 0.76 -7.05 4.68
N SER A 24 0.32 -8.07 3.93
CA SER A 24 -0.83 -8.91 4.31
C SER A 24 -0.60 -9.59 5.66
N LYS A 25 0.57 -10.22 5.84
CA LYS A 25 0.94 -10.86 7.11
C LYS A 25 0.96 -9.86 8.28
N LEU A 26 1.52 -8.66 8.07
CA LEU A 26 1.59 -7.63 9.10
C LEU A 26 0.20 -7.10 9.48
N ALA A 27 -0.69 -6.89 8.51
CA ALA A 27 -2.06 -6.46 8.76
C ALA A 27 -2.81 -7.49 9.62
N LEU A 28 -2.73 -8.77 9.28
CA LEU A 28 -3.38 -9.84 10.05
C LEU A 28 -2.82 -9.93 11.48
N LEU A 29 -1.51 -9.85 11.64
CA LEU A 29 -0.88 -9.85 12.96
C LEU A 29 -1.28 -8.61 13.79
N TYR A 30 -1.51 -7.48 13.15
CA TYR A 30 -2.00 -6.28 13.83
C TYR A 30 -3.44 -6.48 14.31
N LEU A 31 -4.34 -6.95 13.42
CA LEU A 31 -5.74 -7.21 13.75
C LEU A 31 -5.87 -8.24 14.87
N GLN A 32 -5.14 -9.36 14.78
CA GLN A 32 -5.11 -10.40 15.80
C GLN A 32 -4.63 -9.85 17.17
N ARG A 33 -3.57 -9.04 17.19
CA ARG A 33 -3.07 -8.45 18.45
C ARG A 33 -4.01 -7.44 19.08
N ARG A 34 -4.94 -6.90 18.30
CA ARG A 34 -5.95 -5.93 18.75
C ARG A 34 -7.30 -6.59 19.03
N ASP A 35 -7.41 -7.91 18.85
CA ASP A 35 -8.66 -8.66 18.94
C ASP A 35 -9.77 -8.07 18.05
N ILE A 36 -9.36 -7.56 16.88
CA ILE A 36 -10.27 -6.99 15.89
C ILE A 36 -10.59 -8.09 14.88
N SER A 37 -11.84 -8.51 14.87
CA SER A 37 -12.42 -9.48 13.94
C SER A 37 -13.56 -8.85 13.13
N ASP A 38 -13.94 -9.51 12.04
CA ASP A 38 -15.10 -9.13 11.19
C ASP A 38 -15.05 -7.70 10.61
N VAL A 39 -13.85 -7.23 10.24
CA VAL A 39 -13.65 -5.93 9.58
C VAL A 39 -13.09 -6.10 8.17
N SER A 40 -13.51 -5.21 7.27
CA SER A 40 -12.89 -5.12 5.95
C SER A 40 -11.48 -4.53 6.05
N CYS A 41 -10.50 -5.23 5.49
CA CYS A 41 -9.12 -4.77 5.40
C CYS A 41 -8.80 -4.38 3.96
N ARG A 42 -8.35 -3.15 3.73
CA ARG A 42 -7.91 -2.68 2.41
C ARG A 42 -6.49 -2.13 2.47
N PHE A 43 -5.78 -2.23 1.36
CA PHE A 43 -4.42 -1.70 1.25
C PHE A 43 -4.40 -0.54 0.25
N ASP A 44 -4.32 0.68 0.76
CA ASP A 44 -4.23 1.89 -0.05
C ASP A 44 -2.77 2.26 -0.33
N ILE A 45 -2.52 2.95 -1.45
CA ILE A 45 -1.23 3.58 -1.77
C ILE A 45 -1.41 5.09 -1.80
N ILE A 46 -0.61 5.79 -1.00
CA ILE A 46 -0.42 7.24 -1.12
C ILE A 46 0.91 7.52 -1.81
N SER A 47 0.83 8.05 -3.02
CA SER A 47 1.96 8.54 -3.81
C SER A 47 2.12 10.04 -3.59
N ILE A 48 3.37 10.47 -3.39
CA ILE A 48 3.71 11.88 -3.25
C ILE A 48 4.80 12.17 -4.27
N LEU A 49 4.45 12.94 -5.30
CA LEU A 49 5.36 13.40 -6.33
C LEU A 49 5.76 14.84 -6.03
N LEU A 50 7.05 15.04 -5.74
CA LEU A 50 7.63 16.37 -5.62
C LEU A 50 8.05 16.88 -7.00
N THR A 51 7.49 18.00 -7.41
CA THR A 51 7.86 18.69 -8.64
C THR A 51 9.12 19.53 -8.44
N SER A 52 9.82 19.87 -9.51
CA SER A 52 11.00 20.76 -9.47
C SER A 52 10.67 22.17 -8.98
N ARG A 53 9.39 22.58 -8.99
CA ARG A 53 8.91 23.87 -8.49
C ARG A 53 8.58 23.85 -6.98
N GLY A 54 8.85 22.75 -6.29
CA GLY A 54 8.58 22.63 -4.85
C GLY A 54 7.14 22.22 -4.51
N GLU A 55 6.25 22.11 -5.49
CA GLU A 55 4.89 21.62 -5.28
C GLU A 55 4.88 20.10 -5.06
N ALA A 56 4.04 19.64 -4.13
CA ALA A 56 3.76 18.22 -3.92
C ALA A 56 2.42 17.85 -4.55
N ARG A 57 2.41 16.85 -5.43
CA ARG A 57 1.18 16.21 -5.90
C ARG A 57 0.96 14.93 -5.12
N VAL A 58 -0.19 14.83 -4.47
CA VAL A 58 -0.60 13.64 -3.72
C VAL A 58 -1.62 12.89 -4.54
N GLU A 59 -1.38 11.60 -4.71
CA GLU A 59 -2.33 10.68 -5.34
C GLU A 59 -2.66 9.57 -4.36
N HIS A 60 -3.95 9.32 -4.18
CA HIS A 60 -4.48 8.24 -3.34
C HIS A 60 -5.10 7.16 -4.21
N ILE A 61 -4.37 6.06 -4.34
CA ILE A 61 -4.86 4.83 -4.98
C ILE A 61 -5.53 4.01 -3.88
N LYS A 62 -6.85 4.04 -3.86
CA LYS A 62 -7.66 3.24 -2.93
C LYS A 62 -7.64 1.78 -3.35
N ASN A 63 -7.63 0.89 -2.36
CA ASN A 63 -7.67 -0.55 -2.55
C ASN A 63 -6.69 -1.05 -3.62
N ALA A 64 -5.44 -0.60 -3.52
CA ALA A 64 -4.41 -0.86 -4.50
C ALA A 64 -4.08 -2.36 -4.63
N PHE A 65 -4.37 -3.15 -3.60
CA PHE A 65 -4.37 -4.60 -3.67
C PHE A 65 -5.19 -5.22 -2.53
N GLU A 66 -5.70 -6.42 -2.79
CA GLU A 66 -6.32 -7.29 -1.79
C GLU A 66 -5.27 -8.07 -0.99
N LEU A 67 -5.70 -8.55 0.19
CA LEU A 67 -4.99 -9.54 0.99
C LEU A 67 -4.42 -10.65 0.11
N ASP A 68 -3.18 -11.07 0.40
CA ASP A 68 -2.58 -12.16 -0.35
C ASP A 68 -3.47 -13.42 -0.20
N PRO A 69 -3.84 -14.10 -1.31
CA PRO A 69 -4.80 -15.20 -1.29
C PRO A 69 -4.45 -16.34 -0.34
N ARG A 70 -3.18 -16.49 0.05
CA ARG A 70 -2.73 -17.50 1.02
C ARG A 70 -3.27 -17.27 2.43
N TYR A 71 -3.77 -16.07 2.71
CA TYR A 71 -4.35 -15.70 3.98
C TYR A 71 -5.86 -15.49 3.91
N ILE A 72 -6.47 -15.78 2.76
CA ILE A 72 -7.92 -15.80 2.59
C ILE A 72 -8.32 -17.28 2.74
N SER A 73 -9.14 -17.58 3.75
CA SER A 73 -9.70 -18.92 4.00
C SER A 73 -10.97 -19.15 3.21
#